data_AF-A0A538HWY5-F1
#
_entry.id   AF-A0A538HWY5-F1
#
_cell.length_a   1.000
_cell.length_b   1.000
_cell.length_c   1.000
_cell.angle_alpha   90.00
_cell.angle_beta   90.00
_cell.angle_gamma   90.00
#
_symmetry.space_group_name_H-M   'P 1'
#
loop_
_entity.id
_entity.type
_entity.pdbx_description
1 polymer ?
#
loop_
_entity_poly.entity_id
_entity_poly.type
_entity_poly.pdbx_seq_one_letter_code
_entity_poly.pdbx_strand_id
1 'polypeptide(L)' 'MSTNPEDQLVNVLSQWLARHVDNEKLRAELAHADTTVLGDESREAVDELRQELDERNGQGELERTVRETLEALALYG' A
#
# COMPACT_ATOMS: atom_id res chain seq x y z
N MET A 1 -11.56 -16.50 -10.21
CA MET A 1 -11.23 -15.80 -8.96
C MET A 1 -10.72 -14.44 -9.37
N SER A 2 -11.57 -13.41 -9.25
CA SER A 2 -11.19 -12.05 -9.60
C SER A 2 -10.26 -11.56 -8.52
N THR A 3 -8.99 -11.36 -8.84
CA THR A 3 -8.03 -10.73 -7.93
C THR A 3 -8.49 -9.29 -7.78
N ASN A 4 -9.20 -8.97 -6.69
CA ASN A 4 -9.58 -7.60 -6.38
C ASN A 4 -8.27 -6.84 -6.12
N PRO A 5 -8.06 -5.66 -6.73
CA PRO A 5 -6.80 -4.91 -6.59
C PRO A 5 -6.52 -4.54 -5.14
N GLU A 6 -7.56 -4.42 -4.31
CA GLU A 6 -7.44 -4.24 -2.89
C GLU A 6 -6.81 -5.43 -2.16
N ASP A 7 -7.23 -6.66 -2.45
CA ASP A 7 -6.66 -7.87 -1.87
C ASP A 7 -5.17 -8.02 -2.27
N GLN A 8 -4.84 -7.61 -3.50
CA GLN A 8 -3.46 -7.54 -3.97
C GLN A 8 -2.64 -6.51 -3.18
N LEU A 9 -3.20 -5.33 -2.93
CA LEU A 9 -2.58 -4.29 -2.10
C LEU A 9 -2.37 -4.75 -0.66
N VAL A 10 -3.41 -5.32 -0.02
CA VAL A 10 -3.32 -5.85 1.34
C VAL A 10 -2.24 -6.92 1.45
N ASN A 11 -2.15 -7.82 0.45
CA ASN A 11 -1.15 -8.87 0.42
C ASN A 11 0.28 -8.31 0.32
N VAL A 12 0.56 -7.38 -0.61
CA VAL A 12 1.92 -6.83 -0.76
C VAL A 12 2.33 -5.99 0.46
N LEU A 13 1.42 -5.20 1.03
CA LEU A 13 1.69 -4.40 2.22
C LEU A 13 1.99 -5.29 3.44
N SER A 14 1.25 -6.39 3.60
CA SER A 14 1.49 -7.38 4.64
C SER A 14 2.84 -8.09 4.47
N GLN A 15 3.20 -8.45 3.24
CA GLN A 15 4.51 -9.05 2.94
C GLN A 15 5.67 -8.09 3.20
N TRP A 16 5.50 -6.80 2.92
CA TRP A 16 6.50 -5.78 3.22
C TRP A 16 6.68 -5.59 4.74
N LEU A 17 5.60 -5.51 5.52
CA LEU A 17 5.67 -5.45 6.99
C LEU A 17 6.35 -6.68 7.59
N ALA A 18 6.12 -7.85 7.00
CA ALA A 18 6.77 -9.09 7.38
C ALA A 18 8.22 -9.22 6.86
N ARG A 19 8.74 -8.18 6.17
CA ARG A 19 10.09 -8.11 5.59
C ARG A 19 10.37 -9.18 4.53
N HIS A 20 9.33 -9.65 3.85
CA HIS A 20 9.45 -10.53 2.68
C HIS A 20 9.64 -9.76 1.37
N VAL A 21 9.32 -8.46 1.38
CA VAL A 21 9.34 -7.57 0.22
C VAL A 21 10.07 -6.29 0.60
N ASP A 22 10.99 -5.82 -0.25
CA ASP A 22 11.71 -4.56 -0.08
C ASP A 22 10.94 -3.36 -0.65
N ASN A 23 11.37 -2.14 -0.30
CA ASN A 23 10.74 -0.90 -0.75
C ASN A 23 10.63 -0.79 -2.29
N GLU A 24 11.63 -1.27 -3.03
CA GLU A 24 11.62 -1.24 -4.50
C GLU A 24 10.50 -2.11 -5.08
N LYS A 25 10.34 -3.31 -4.53
CA LYS A 25 9.29 -4.24 -4.96
C LYS A 25 7.92 -3.75 -4.51
N LEU A 26 7.79 -3.20 -3.30
CA LEU A 26 6.56 -2.54 -2.85
C LEU A 26 6.18 -1.39 -3.81
N ARG A 27 7.12 -0.52 -4.17
CA ARG A 27 6.90 0.58 -5.12
C ARG A 27 6.42 0.09 -6.48
N ALA A 28 7.02 -0.99 -7.00
CA ALA A 28 6.61 -1.57 -8.27
C ALA A 28 5.17 -2.12 -8.24
N GLU A 29 4.81 -2.85 -7.18
CA GLU A 29 3.45 -3.39 -7.03
C GLU A 29 2.42 -2.26 -6.84
N LEU A 30 2.74 -1.24 -6.03
CA LEU A 30 1.88 -0.06 -5.87
C LEU A 30 1.68 0.68 -7.19
N ALA A 31 2.69 0.76 -8.06
CA ALA A 31 2.56 1.40 -9.37
C ALA A 31 1.70 0.57 -10.35
N HIS A 32 1.65 -0.74 -10.18
CA HIS A 32 0.84 -1.66 -11.00
C HIS A 32 -0.59 -1.84 -10.49
N ALA A 33 -0.86 -1.54 -9.22
CA ALA A 33 -2.19 -1.67 -8.63
C ALA A 33 -3.17 -0.64 -9.23
N ASP A 34 -4.33 -1.13 -9.67
CA ASP A 34 -5.42 -0.28 -10.13
C ASP A 34 -6.16 0.30 -8.92
N THR A 35 -5.88 1.56 -8.61
CA THR A 35 -6.51 2.27 -7.49
C THR A 35 -7.81 2.99 -7.89
N THR A 36 -8.25 2.88 -9.15
CA THR A 36 -9.45 3.59 -9.63
C THR A 36 -10.74 2.96 -9.15
N VAL A 37 -10.67 1.70 -8.70
CA VAL A 37 -11.80 0.96 -8.15
C VAL A 37 -11.84 0.99 -6.61
N LEU A 38 -10.85 1.62 -5.96
CA LEU A 38 -10.82 1.81 -4.51
C LEU A 38 -11.74 2.98 -4.12
N GLY A 39 -12.28 2.94 -2.90
CA GLY A 39 -12.92 4.11 -2.30
C GLY A 39 -11.96 5.29 -2.15
N ASP A 40 -12.48 6.52 -2.09
CA ASP A 40 -11.68 7.75 -2.02
C ASP A 40 -10.66 7.74 -0.87
N GLU A 41 -11.05 7.26 0.33
CA GLU A 41 -10.15 7.16 1.49
C GLU A 41 -9.02 6.13 1.27
N SER A 42 -9.36 4.93 0.75
CA SER A 42 -8.37 3.90 0.41
C SER A 42 -7.39 4.37 -0.68
N ARG A 43 -7.90 5.13 -1.65
CA ARG A 43 -7.09 5.70 -2.72
C ARG A 43 -6.14 6.78 -2.22
N GLU A 44 -6.62 7.67 -1.34
CA GLU A 44 -5.81 8.71 -0.71
C GLU A 44 -4.65 8.09 0.07
N ALA A 45 -4.92 7.10 0.93
CA ALA A 45 -3.89 6.41 1.71
C ALA A 45 -2.83 5.73 0.82
N VAL A 46 -3.23 5.12 -0.30
CA VAL A 46 -2.29 4.51 -1.25
C VAL A 46 -1.43 5.58 -1.96
N ASP A 47 -1.98 6.76 -2.24
CA ASP A 47 -1.22 7.86 -2.85
C ASP A 47 -0.20 8.45 -1.87
N GLU A 48 -0.59 8.63 -0.60
CA GLU A 48 0.31 9.02 0.48
C GLU A 48 1.46 8.02 0.65
N LEU A 49 1.17 6.72 0.64
CA LEU A 49 2.20 5.69 0.71
C LEU A 49 3.18 5.74 -0.47
N ARG A 50 2.68 6.03 -1.68
CA ARG A 50 3.54 6.18 -2.87
C ARG A 50 4.47 7.40 -2.74
N GLN A 51 3.98 8.48 -2.16
CA GLN A 51 4.78 9.68 -1.88
C GLN A 51 5.86 9.39 -0.83
N GLU A 52 5.50 8.76 0.28
CA GLU A 52 6.45 8.37 1.35
C GLU A 52 7.57 7.45 0.85
N LEU A 53 7.26 6.54 -0.08
CA LEU A 53 8.26 5.70 -0.74
C LEU A 53 9.21 6.46 -1.67
N ASP A 54 8.79 7.62 -2.19
CA ASP A 54 9.62 8.47 -3.06
C ASP A 54 10.53 9.40 -2.25
N GLU A 55 10.05 9.92 -1.12
CA GLU A 55 10.75 10.89 -0.29
C GLU A 55 11.93 10.31 0.52
N ARG A 56 12.19 9.00 0.42
CA ARG A 56 13.22 8.27 1.18
C ARG A 56 13.08 8.48 2.69
N ASN A 57 11.83 8.57 3.16
CA ASN A 57 11.53 8.72 4.59
C ASN A 57 12.06 7.54 5.40
N GLY A 58 12.21 7.79 6.72
CA GLY A 58 12.72 6.79 7.63
C GLY A 58 11.85 5.53 7.63
N GLN A 59 12.46 4.36 7.81
CA GLN A 59 11.74 3.08 7.80
C GLN A 59 10.55 3.05 8.77
N GLY A 60 10.65 3.74 9.92
CA GLY A 60 9.55 3.83 10.88
C GLY A 60 8.36 4.68 10.44
N GLU A 61 8.58 5.75 9.67
CA GLU A 61 7.49 6.56 9.09
C GLU A 61 6.79 5.77 7.99
N LEU A 62 7.56 5.12 7.12
CA LEU A 62 7.02 4.24 6.09
C LEU A 62 6.22 3.07 6.70
N GLU A 63 6.70 2.45 7.77
CA GLU A 63 5.96 1.40 8.49
C GLU A 63 4.62 1.89 9.04
N ARG A 64 4.56 3.15 9.48
CA ARG A 64 3.33 3.78 9.96
C ARG A 64 2.36 3.97 8.80
N THR A 65 2.78 4.60 7.72
CA THR A 65 1.94 4.85 6.54
C THR A 65 1.42 3.56 5.92
N VAL A 66 2.24 2.50 5.89
CA VAL A 66 1.81 1.16 5.43
C VAL A 66 0.69 0.59 6.31
N ARG A 67 0.77 0.76 7.63
CA ARG A 67 -0.28 0.31 8.57
C ARG A 67 -1.56 1.12 8.39
N GLU A 68 -1.45 2.44 8.31
CA GLU A 68 -2.58 3.35 8.08
C GLU A 68 -3.28 3.00 6.74
N THR A 69 -2.51 2.69 5.69
CA THR A 69 -3.04 2.24 4.40
C THR A 69 -3.78 0.90 4.52
N LEU A 70 -3.22 -0.07 5.25
CA LEU A 70 -3.88 -1.36 5.49
C LEU A 70 -5.20 -1.20 6.25
N GLU A 71 -5.25 -0.32 7.24
CA GLU A 71 -6.46 -0.02 7.99
C GLU A 71 -7.52 0.64 7.09
N ALA A 72 -7.12 1.59 6.25
CA ALA A 72 -8.02 2.22 5.28
C ALA A 72 -8.62 1.20 4.30
N LEU A 73 -7.78 0.33 3.72
CA LEU A 73 -8.23 -0.75 2.82
C LEU A 73 -9.19 -1.73 3.52
N ALA A 74 -8.96 -2.03 4.80
CA ALA A 74 -9.83 -2.93 5.56
C ALA A 74 -11.17 -2.30 5.98
N LEU A 75 -11.22 -0.98 6.12
CA LEU A 75 -12.41 -0.23 6.57
C LEU A 75 -13.27 0.28 5.40
N TYR A 76 -12.64 0.63 4.28
CA TYR A 76 -13.27 1.36 3.16
C TYR A 76 -13.15 0.65 1.81
N GLY A 77 -12.82 -0.65 1.86
CA GLY A 77 -12.75 -1.53 0.70
C GLY A 77 -14.04 -2.21 0.29
#